data_AF-A0A7X5N373-F1
#
_entry.id   AF-A0A7X5N373-F1
#
_cell.length_a   1.000
_cell.length_b   1.000
_cell.length_c   1.000
_cell.angle_alpha   90.00
_cell.angle_beta   90.00
_cell.angle_gamma   90.00
#
_symmetry.space_group_name_H-M   'P 1'
#
loop_
_entity.id
_entity.type
_entity.pdbx_description
1 polymer ?
#
loop_
_entity_poly.entity_id
_entity_poly.type
_entity_poly.pdbx_seq_one_letter_code
_entity_poly.pdbx_strand_id
1 'polypeptide(L)'
;WPDVAKAVAALALVILCGRFVLRHLFNVVARTRMPEVFTASALLVVLGTAWIMQEAGLSASLGAFIAGVLLADSEFRHELESQIEPFEGLLLGLFFISVGMGIDLNRVVA
;
A
#
# COMPACT_ATOMS: atom_id res chain seq x y z
N TRP A 1 -0.95 17.32 -20.85
CA TRP A 1 0.47 17.54 -20.46
C TRP A 1 0.66 17.89 -18.98
N PRO A 2 -0.04 18.85 -18.36
CA PRO A 2 0.19 19.18 -16.95
C PRO A 2 -0.13 18.02 -15.99
N ASP A 3 -1.14 17.20 -16.30
CA ASP A 3 -1.52 16.06 -15.46
C ASP A 3 -0.47 14.95 -15.47
N VAL A 4 0.15 14.71 -16.64
CA VAL A 4 1.28 13.77 -16.77
C VAL A 4 2.49 14.26 -15.98
N ALA A 5 2.78 15.56 -16.01
CA ALA A 5 3.87 16.14 -15.23
C ALA A 5 3.62 16.00 -13.72
N LYS A 6 2.39 16.24 -13.26
CA LYS A 6 1.99 16.03 -11.86
C LYS A 6 2.13 14.57 -11.44
N ALA A 7 1.66 13.64 -12.27
CA ALA A 7 1.77 12.21 -12.01
C ALA A 7 3.22 11.75 -11.88
N VAL A 8 4.08 12.16 -12.83
CA VAL A 8 5.52 11.83 -12.79
C VAL A 8 6.20 12.47 -11.58
N ALA A 9 5.87 13.73 -11.26
CA ALA A 9 6.42 14.41 -10.09
C ALA A 9 5.99 13.73 -8.78
N ALA A 10 4.71 13.35 -8.65
CA ALA A 10 4.19 12.62 -7.50
C ALA A 10 4.86 11.25 -7.34
N LEU A 11 5.02 10.51 -8.44
CA LEU A 11 5.73 9.23 -8.45
C LEU A 11 7.18 9.38 -8.00
N ALA A 12 7.91 10.34 -8.56
CA ALA A 12 9.29 10.61 -8.18
C ALA A 12 9.38 11.02 -6.69
N LEU A 13 8.47 11.90 -6.24
CA LEU A 13 8.41 12.35 -4.85
C LEU A 13 8.17 11.18 -3.90
N VAL A 14 7.21 10.31 -4.18
CA VAL A 14 6.93 9.14 -3.34
C VAL A 14 8.11 8.17 -3.30
N ILE A 15 8.77 7.91 -4.43
CA ILE A 15 9.93 7.01 -4.46
C ILE A 15 11.10 7.59 -3.64
N LEU A 16 11.41 8.87 -3.85
CA LEU A 16 12.49 9.57 -3.16
C LEU A 16 12.21 9.71 -1.66
N CYS A 17 11.02 10.19 -1.31
CA CYS A 17 10.59 10.43 0.06
C CYS A 17 10.36 9.10 0.80
N GLY A 18 9.74 8.13 0.14
CA GLY A 18 9.48 6.79 0.67
C GLY A 18 10.75 6.14 1.18
N ARG A 19 11.85 6.14 0.42
CA ARG A 19 13.10 5.51 0.88
C ARG A 19 13.66 6.14 2.17
N PHE A 20 13.50 7.44 2.37
CA PHE A 20 13.94 8.13 3.59
C PHE A 20 12.96 7.96 4.76
N VAL A 21 11.67 8.18 4.51
CA VAL A 21 10.59 8.11 5.50
C VAL A 21 10.42 6.69 6.00
N LEU A 22 10.40 5.69 5.11
CA LEU A 22 10.32 4.27 5.46
C LEU A 22 11.45 3.89 6.40
N ARG A 23 12.69 4.23 6.04
CA ARG A 23 13.84 3.89 6.88
C ARG A 23 13.72 4.51 8.27
N HIS A 24 13.31 5.77 8.38
CA HIS A 24 13.17 6.43 9.68
C HIS A 24 12.01 5.86 10.49
N LEU A 25 10.84 5.74 9.87
CA LEU A 25 9.60 5.24 10.49
C LEU A 25 9.81 3.82 11.02
N PHE A 26 10.27 2.91 10.18
CA PHE A 26 10.43 1.51 10.57
C PHE A 26 11.57 1.30 11.58
N ASN A 27 12.63 2.12 11.55
CA ASN A 27 13.64 2.08 12.63
C ASN A 27 13.08 2.53 13.98
N VAL A 28 12.18 3.51 14.02
CA VAL A 28 11.51 3.92 15.27
C VAL A 28 10.56 2.81 15.74
N VAL A 29 9.78 2.24 14.82
CA VAL A 29 8.81 1.18 15.13
C VAL A 29 9.47 -0.14 15.52
N ALA A 30 10.64 -0.46 14.96
CA ALA A 30 11.42 -1.63 15.35
C ALA A 30 11.87 -1.55 16.83
N ARG A 31 12.07 -0.34 17.38
CA ARG A 31 12.43 -0.17 18.80
C ARG A 31 11.31 -0.55 19.75
N THR A 32 10.05 -0.47 19.32
CA THR A 32 8.89 -0.87 20.11
C THR A 32 8.79 -2.39 20.31
N ARG A 33 9.42 -3.21 19.45
CA ARG A 33 9.36 -4.69 19.48
C ARG A 33 7.94 -5.26 19.53
N MET A 34 6.95 -4.49 19.06
CA MET A 34 5.54 -4.88 19.00
C MET A 34 5.17 -5.16 17.55
N PRO A 35 4.88 -6.42 17.19
CA PRO A 35 4.49 -6.80 15.85
C PRO A 35 3.30 -5.97 15.33
N GLU A 36 2.30 -5.73 16.18
CA GLU A 36 1.06 -5.02 15.84
C GLU A 36 1.33 -3.58 15.37
N VAL A 37 2.26 -2.88 16.02
CA VAL A 37 2.64 -1.49 15.66
C VAL A 37 3.35 -1.47 14.31
N PHE A 38 4.16 -2.49 14.04
CA PHE A 38 4.87 -2.64 12.79
C PHE A 38 3.92 -2.91 11.62
N THR A 39 2.96 -3.82 11.80
CA THR A 39 1.91 -4.09 10.82
C THR A 39 1.06 -2.84 10.57
N ALA A 40 0.62 -2.16 11.63
CA ALA A 40 -0.14 -0.93 11.51
C ALA A 40 0.63 0.17 10.75
N SER A 41 1.94 0.27 10.97
CA SER A 41 2.81 1.21 10.26
C SER A 41 2.97 0.86 8.78
N ALA A 42 3.09 -0.43 8.45
CA ALA A 42 3.13 -0.89 7.07
C ALA A 42 1.82 -0.58 6.33
N LEU A 43 0.68 -0.88 6.94
CA LEU A 43 -0.63 -0.53 6.38
C LEU A 43 -0.80 0.99 6.24
N LEU A 44 -0.35 1.78 7.22
CA LEU A 44 -0.40 3.24 7.17
C LEU A 44 0.42 3.78 5.99
N VAL A 45 1.60 3.24 5.73
CA VAL A 45 2.42 3.60 4.57
C VAL A 45 1.69 3.26 3.27
N VAL A 46 1.15 2.05 3.15
CA VAL A 46 0.42 1.60 1.95
C VAL A 46 -0.77 2.52 1.67
N LEU A 47 -1.59 2.80 2.68
CA LEU A 47 -2.75 3.68 2.58
C LEU A 47 -2.35 5.13 2.31
N GLY A 48 -1.33 5.65 3.00
CA GLY A 48 -0.84 7.01 2.80
C GLY A 48 -0.29 7.23 1.39
N THR A 49 0.43 6.24 0.86
CA THR A 49 0.96 6.30 -0.51
C THR A 49 -0.16 6.20 -1.55
N ALA A 50 -1.13 5.30 -1.33
CA ALA A 50 -2.32 5.20 -2.17
C ALA A 50 -3.10 6.52 -2.21
N TRP A 51 -3.25 7.18 -1.06
CA TRP A 51 -3.94 8.46 -0.95
C TRP A 51 -3.20 9.59 -1.67
N ILE A 52 -1.88 9.72 -1.46
CA ILE A 52 -1.06 10.72 -2.17
C ILE A 52 -1.14 10.53 -3.70
N MET A 53 -1.09 9.29 -4.18
CA MET A 53 -1.23 9.01 -5.61
C MET A 53 -2.62 9.34 -6.15
N GLN A 54 -3.66 9.09 -5.36
CA GLN A 54 -5.03 9.43 -5.73
C GLN A 54 -5.23 10.94 -5.90
N GLU A 55 -4.66 11.75 -4.99
CA GLU A 55 -4.63 13.22 -5.10
C GLU A 55 -3.86 13.70 -6.35
N ALA A 56 -2.85 12.93 -6.78
CA ALA A 56 -2.10 13.20 -8.01
C ALA A 56 -2.85 12.78 -9.30
N GLY A 57 -4.06 12.22 -9.19
CA GLY A 57 -4.86 11.73 -10.32
C GLY A 57 -4.46 10.33 -10.80
N LEU A 58 -3.64 9.62 -10.03
CA LEU A 58 -3.27 8.22 -10.28
C LEU A 58 -4.20 7.26 -9.52
N SER A 59 -4.22 5.99 -9.89
CA SER A 59 -5.05 5.02 -9.16
C SER A 59 -4.49 4.74 -7.77
N ALA A 60 -5.38 4.57 -6.80
CA ALA A 60 -5.01 4.14 -5.45
C ALA A 60 -4.26 2.79 -5.47
N SER A 61 -4.64 1.89 -6.37
CA SER A 61 -3.97 0.59 -6.58
C SER A 61 -2.50 0.74 -7.00
N LEU A 62 -2.18 1.72 -7.84
CA LEU A 62 -0.81 2.01 -8.25
C LEU A 62 0.00 2.52 -7.06
N GLY A 63 -0.55 3.41 -6.23
CA GLY A 63 0.13 3.88 -5.03
C GLY A 63 0.37 2.78 -4.00
N ALA A 64 -0.61 1.90 -3.78
CA ALA A 64 -0.45 0.74 -2.91
C ALA A 64 0.63 -0.24 -3.44
N PHE A 65 0.67 -0.48 -4.75
CA PHE A 65 1.70 -1.30 -5.39
C PHE A 65 3.10 -0.70 -5.21
N ILE A 66 3.27 0.60 -5.47
CA ILE A 66 4.55 1.29 -5.30
C ILE A 66 5.00 1.26 -3.84
N ALA A 67 4.10 1.47 -2.88
CA ALA A 67 4.42 1.33 -1.46
C ALA A 67 4.93 -0.08 -1.13
N GLY A 68 4.27 -1.11 -1.64
CA GLY A 68 4.69 -2.50 -1.49
C GLY A 68 6.09 -2.77 -2.06
N VAL A 69 6.39 -2.26 -3.25
CA VAL A 69 7.73 -2.36 -3.87
C VAL A 69 8.80 -1.67 -3.02
N LEU A 70 8.50 -0.47 -2.50
CA LEU A 70 9.43 0.27 -1.63
C LEU A 70 9.65 -0.44 -0.29
N LEU A 71 8.60 -1.08 0.26
CA LEU A 71 8.66 -1.88 1.47
C LEU A 71 9.47 -3.17 1.25
N ALA A 72 9.32 -3.82 0.10
CA ALA A 72 10.05 -5.04 -0.27
C ALA A 72 11.55 -4.81 -0.47
N ASP A 73 11.97 -3.62 -0.93
CA ASP A 73 13.38 -3.22 -1.04
C ASP A 73 14.00 -2.80 0.31
N SER A 74 13.22 -2.75 1.39
CA SER A 74 13.69 -2.31 2.71
C SER A 74 14.41 -3.43 3.49
N GLU A 75 15.25 -3.03 4.46
CA GLU A 75 15.94 -3.94 5.39
C GLU A 75 14.97 -4.78 6.23
N PHE A 76 13.72 -4.31 6.36
CA PHE A 76 12.68 -4.95 7.16
C PHE A 76 11.79 -5.91 6.36
N ARG A 77 12.14 -6.25 5.10
CA ARG A 77 11.29 -7.06 4.22
C ARG A 77 10.81 -8.38 4.84
N HIS A 78 11.67 -9.10 5.56
CA HIS A 78 11.32 -10.41 6.13
C HIS A 78 10.35 -10.26 7.31
N GLU A 79 10.51 -9.18 8.07
CA GLU A 79 9.64 -8.87 9.21
C GLU A 79 8.30 -8.31 8.71
N LEU A 80 8.29 -7.59 7.58
CA LEU A 80 7.09 -7.21 6.85
C LEU A 80 6.35 -8.41 6.28
N GLU A 81 7.07 -9.32 5.63
CA GLU A 81 6.50 -10.52 5.00
C GLU A 81 5.80 -11.40 6.05
N SER A 82 6.49 -11.76 7.13
CA SER A 82 5.92 -12.60 8.19
C SER A 82 4.71 -11.97 8.90
N GLN A 83 4.61 -10.65 8.89
CA GLN A 83 3.51 -9.94 9.52
C GLN A 83 2.34 -9.63 8.58
N ILE A 84 2.58 -9.52 7.27
CA ILE A 84 1.53 -9.29 6.27
C ILE A 84 0.93 -10.60 5.77
N GLU A 85 1.68 -11.71 5.77
CA GLU A 85 1.21 -13.03 5.33
C GLU A 85 -0.17 -13.42 5.91
N PRO A 86 -0.46 -13.24 7.22
CA PRO A 86 -1.78 -13.55 7.78
C PRO A 86 -2.93 -12.67 7.22
N PHE A 87 -2.60 -11.46 6.78
CA PHE A 87 -3.57 -10.51 6.24
C PHE A 87 -3.86 -10.75 4.76
N GLU A 88 -2.95 -11.36 4.01
CA GLU A 88 -3.16 -11.61 2.58
C GLU A 88 -4.44 -12.40 2.33
N GLY A 89 -4.62 -13.52 3.04
CA GLY A 89 -5.83 -14.33 2.94
C GLY A 89 -7.09 -13.58 3.38
N LEU A 90 -7.01 -12.77 4.43
CA LEU A 90 -8.12 -11.95 4.92
C LEU A 90 -8.53 -10.88 3.89
N LEU A 91 -7.56 -10.13 3.36
CA LEU A 91 -7.78 -9.08 2.37
C LEU A 91 -8.29 -9.65 1.06
N LEU A 92 -7.77 -10.79 0.64
CA LEU A 92 -8.25 -11.51 -0.54
C LEU A 92 -9.70 -11.96 -0.36
N GLY A 93 -10.05 -12.51 0.80
CA GLY A 93 -11.43 -12.83 1.16
C GLY A 93 -12.33 -11.60 1.13
N LEU A 94 -11.90 -10.49 1.72
CA LEU A 94 -12.63 -9.22 1.73
C LEU A 94 -12.83 -8.66 0.31
N PHE A 95 -11.80 -8.75 -0.54
CA PHE A 95 -11.86 -8.37 -1.94
C PHE A 95 -12.90 -9.18 -2.70
N PHE A 96 -12.88 -10.51 -2.56
CA PHE A 96 -13.86 -11.37 -3.23
C PHE A 96 -15.29 -11.12 -2.74
N ILE A 97 -15.47 -10.88 -1.45
CA ILE A 97 -16.78 -10.50 -0.89
C ILE A 97 -17.24 -9.17 -1.51
N SER A 98 -16.38 -8.15 -1.53
CA SER A 98 -16.73 -6.82 -2.07
C SER A 98 -17.04 -6.85 -3.57
N VAL A 99 -16.21 -7.52 -4.36
CA VAL A 99 -16.43 -7.68 -5.81
C VAL A 99 -17.67 -8.52 -6.08
N GLY A 100 -17.86 -9.61 -5.33
CA GLY A 100 -19.03 -10.49 -5.45
C GLY A 100 -20.35 -9.78 -5.17
N MET A 101 -20.40 -8.91 -4.14
CA MET A 101 -21.57 -8.08 -3.85
C MET A 101 -21.88 -7.04 -4.94
N GLY A 102 -20.87 -6.64 -5.72
CA GLY A 102 -21.04 -5.74 -6.87
C GLY A 102 -21.56 -6.42 -8.13
N ILE A 103 -21.67 -7.76 -8.14
CA ILE A 103 -22.19 -8.51 -9.29
C ILE A 103 -23.72 -8.38 -9.33
N ASP A 104 -24.21 -7.75 -10.39
CA ASP A 104 -25.63 -7.73 -10.71
C ASP A 104 -26.03 -9.07 -11.36
N LEU A 105 -26.59 -9.97 -10.55
CA LEU A 105 -27.04 -11.31 -10.99
C LEU A 105 -28.05 -11.23 -12.15
N ASN A 106 -28.85 -10.17 -12.24
CA ASN A 106 -29.79 -10.01 -13.36
C ASN A 106 -29.07 -9.75 -14.69
N ARG A 107 -27.90 -9.10 -14.67
CA ARG A 107 -27.09 -8.88 -15.88
C ARG A 107 -26.27 -10.10 -16.30
N VAL A 108 -26.02 -11.04 -15.39
CA VAL A 108 -25.23 -12.24 -15.66
C VAL A 108 -26.09 -13.40 -16.16
N VAL A 109 -27.37 -13.44 -15.76
CA VAL A 109 -28.32 -14.50 -16.14
C VAL A 109 -29.09 -14.15 -17.43
N ALA A 110 -29.19 -12.87 -17.80
CA ALA A 110 -29.78 -12.39 -19.05
C ALA A 110 -28.84 -12.56 -20.25
#